data_AF-A0A357MLL6-F1
#
_entry.id   AF-A0A357MLL6-F1
#
_cell.length_a   1.000
_cell.length_b   1.000
_cell.length_c   1.000
_cell.angle_alpha   90.00
_cell.angle_beta   90.00
_cell.angle_gamma   90.00
#
_symmetry.space_group_name_H-M   'P 1'
#
loop_
_entity.id
_entity.type
_entity.pdbx_description
1 polymer ?
#
loop_
_entity_poly.entity_id
_entity_poly.type
_entity_poly.pdbx_seq_one_letter_code
_entity_poly.pdbx_strand_id
1 'polypeptide(L)'
;MAEAQPVAFHYTDLQGQSSQRSVLPLALVHPPHGIQLLAWCEMRGDYRKFFVDMVEQAEPLDRSFAERRLALLRGLVEREAERA
;
A
#
# COMPACT_ATOMS: atom_id res chain seq x y z
N MET A 1 2.41 6.24 -19.91
CA MET A 1 1.92 6.84 -18.64
C MET A 1 1.75 5.70 -17.66
N ALA A 2 2.27 5.79 -16.45
CA ALA A 2 2.11 4.71 -15.47
C ALA A 2 0.62 4.58 -15.09
N GLU A 3 0.04 3.42 -15.38
CA GLU A 3 -1.35 3.12 -15.07
C GLU A 3 -1.51 2.78 -13.59
N ALA A 4 -2.69 3.00 -13.02
CA ALA A 4 -2.97 2.64 -11.63
C ALA A 4 -3.12 1.12 -11.51
N GLN A 5 -2.02 0.41 -11.27
CA GLN A 5 -1.98 -1.04 -11.17
C GLN A 5 -1.78 -1.50 -9.71
N PRO A 6 -2.52 -2.53 -9.26
CA PRO A 6 -2.19 -3.19 -8.00
C PRO A 6 -0.79 -3.76 -8.05
N VAL A 7 -0.17 -3.91 -6.88
CA VAL A 7 1.16 -4.52 -6.74
C VAL A 7 1.05 -5.68 -5.77
N ALA A 8 1.59 -6.84 -6.17
CA ALA A 8 1.79 -7.98 -5.30
C ALA A 8 3.24 -8.00 -4.78
N PHE A 9 3.43 -8.43 -3.53
CA PHE A 9 4.75 -8.57 -2.94
C PHE A 9 4.76 -9.51 -1.72
N HIS A 10 5.95 -9.97 -1.37
CA HIS A 10 6.24 -10.57 -0.07
C HIS A 10 6.54 -9.48 0.95
N TYR A 11 6.01 -9.63 2.15
CA TYR A 11 6.17 -8.67 3.24
C TYR A 11 6.43 -9.37 4.55
N THR A 12 7.55 -9.02 5.18
CA THR A 12 7.89 -9.43 6.54
C THR A 12 7.63 -8.24 7.46
N ASP A 13 6.71 -8.38 8.41
CA ASP A 13 6.44 -7.29 9.34
C ASP A 13 7.57 -7.11 10.37
N LEU A 14 7.50 -6.06 11.19
CA LEU A 14 8.50 -5.78 12.24
C LEU A 14 8.55 -6.86 13.34
N GLN A 15 7.58 -7.78 13.37
CA GLN A 15 7.55 -8.92 14.29
C GLN A 15 8.12 -10.20 13.64
N GLY A 16 8.64 -10.10 12.41
CA GLY A 16 9.19 -11.23 11.66
C GLY A 16 8.13 -12.10 10.98
N GLN A 17 6.87 -11.67 10.89
CA GLN A 17 5.83 -12.44 10.23
C GLN A 17 5.81 -12.18 8.74
N SER A 18 6.18 -13.19 7.95
CA SER A 18 6.14 -13.13 6.49
C SER A 18 4.76 -13.43 5.94
N SER A 19 4.43 -12.74 4.84
CA SER A 19 3.14 -12.87 4.19
C SER A 19 3.18 -12.37 2.75
N GLN A 20 2.33 -12.94 1.89
CA GLN A 20 2.06 -12.38 0.57
C GLN A 20 0.97 -11.32 0.67
N ARG A 21 1.10 -10.25 -0.10
CA ARG A 21 0.16 -9.12 -0.13
C ARG A 21 -0.12 -8.73 -1.57
N SER A 22 -1.37 -8.39 -1.85
CA SER A 22 -1.78 -7.63 -3.02
C SER A 22 -2.42 -6.34 -2.53
N VAL A 23 -1.92 -5.21 -3.02
CA VAL A 23 -2.34 -3.88 -2.54
C VAL A 23 -2.63 -2.94 -3.70
N LEU A 24 -3.47 -1.95 -3.45
CA LEU A 24 -3.69 -0.81 -4.35
C LEU A 24 -2.80 0.33 -3.83
N PRO A 25 -1.64 0.61 -4.46
CA PRO A 25 -0.69 1.61 -3.98
C PRO A 25 -1.23 3.03 -4.17
N LEU A 26 -1.14 3.88 -3.14
CA LEU A 26 -1.73 5.22 -3.16
C LEU A 26 -0.71 6.34 -3.00
N ALA A 27 0.19 6.21 -2.02
CA ALA A 27 1.21 7.22 -1.74
C ALA A 27 2.47 6.59 -1.13
N LEU A 28 3.63 7.19 -1.43
CA LEU A 28 4.87 6.97 -0.70
C LEU A 28 5.09 8.17 0.22
N VAL A 29 5.41 7.90 1.48
CA VAL A 29 5.74 8.92 2.49
C VAL A 29 7.10 8.62 3.09
N HIS A 30 7.80 9.67 3.54
CA HIS A 30 9.16 9.55 4.06
C HIS A 30 9.26 10.13 5.50
N PRO A 31 8.72 9.42 6.50
CA PRO A 31 8.93 9.74 7.90
C PRO A 31 10.38 9.41 8.34
N PRO A 32 10.82 9.87 9.53
CA PRO A 32 12.17 9.60 10.05
C PRO A 32 12.56 8.12 10.16
N HIS A 33 11.57 7.21 10.21
CA HIS A 33 11.79 5.77 10.37
C HIS A 33 11.87 5.00 9.04
N GLY A 34 11.98 5.69 7.91
CA GLY A 34 12.12 5.08 6.57
C GLY A 34 10.90 5.27 5.67
N ILE A 35 11.04 4.93 4.39
CA ILE A 35 9.98 5.13 3.39
C ILE A 35 8.85 4.14 3.61
N GLN A 36 7.61 4.65 3.64
CA GLN A 36 6.41 3.83 3.78
C GLN A 36 5.50 3.97 2.56
N LEU A 37 4.99 2.84 2.09
CA LEU A 37 3.88 2.76 1.14
C LEU A 37 2.55 2.76 1.90
N LEU A 38 1.73 3.78 1.65
CA LEU A 38 0.32 3.81 2.03
C LEU A 38 -0.50 3.18 0.91
N ALA A 39 -1.27 2.14 1.26
CA ALA A 39 -2.03 1.38 0.28
C ALA A 39 -3.31 0.78 0.87
N TRP A 40 -4.27 0.48 0.01
CA TRP A 40 -5.40 -0.38 0.37
C TRP A 40 -4.97 -1.84 0.26
N CYS A 41 -5.00 -2.58 1.37
CA CYS A 41 -4.66 -3.99 1.39
C CYS A 41 -5.90 -4.83 1.08
N GLU A 42 -5.93 -5.47 -0.09
CA GLU A 42 -7.11 -6.21 -0.54
C GLU A 42 -7.46 -7.39 0.36
N MET A 43 -6.45 -8.07 0.90
CA MET A 43 -6.65 -9.20 1.83
C MET A 43 -7.26 -8.79 3.16
N ARG A 44 -7.10 -7.52 3.56
CA ARG A 44 -7.60 -7.01 4.85
C ARG A 44 -8.81 -6.11 4.69
N GLY A 45 -9.06 -5.60 3.49
CA GLY A 45 -10.13 -4.62 3.24
C GLY A 45 -9.95 -3.33 4.04
N ASP A 46 -8.70 -2.87 4.21
CA ASP A 46 -8.38 -1.66 4.98
C ASP A 46 -7.09 -0.99 4.47
N TYR A 47 -6.90 0.28 4.83
CA TYR A 47 -5.68 1.04 4.59
C TYR A 47 -4.55 0.57 5.51
N ARG A 48 -3.37 0.30 4.94
CA ARG A 48 -2.18 -0.10 5.67
C ARG A 48 -0.93 0.62 5.20
N LYS A 49 0.03 0.69 6.10
CA LYS A 49 1.39 1.20 5.87
C LYS A 49 2.33 0.01 5.77
N PHE A 50 3.15 0.00 4.73
CA PHE A 50 4.18 -1.01 4.52
C PHE A 50 5.53 -0.30 4.45
N PHE A 51 6.50 -0.71 5.25
CA PHE A 51 7.87 -0.22 5.08
C PHE A 51 8.43 -0.78 3.78
N VAL A 52 8.89 0.10 2.89
CA VAL A 52 9.40 -0.31 1.57
C VAL A 52 10.61 -1.23 1.72
N ASP A 53 11.45 -1.01 2.73
CA ASP A 53 12.62 -1.85 3.02
C ASP A 53 12.26 -3.30 3.39
N MET A 54 11.01 -3.54 3.81
CA MET A 54 10.50 -4.87 4.18
C MET A 54 9.71 -5.54 3.06
N VAL A 55 9.65 -4.93 1.88
CA VAL A 55 8.97 -5.44 0.69
C VAL A 55 9.97 -6.20 -0.17
N GLU A 56 9.63 -7.45 -0.50
CA GLU A 56 10.41 -8.32 -1.38
C GLU A 56 9.56 -8.77 -2.57
N GLN A 57 10.21 -9.02 -3.72
CA GLN A 57 9.56 -9.59 -4.91
C GLN A 57 8.32 -8.81 -5.37
N ALA A 58 8.43 -7.47 -5.42
CA ALA A 58 7.32 -6.62 -5.84
C ALA A 58 7.07 -6.70 -7.35
N GLU A 59 5.83 -7.01 -7.73
CA GLU A 59 5.40 -7.11 -9.12
C GLU A 59 4.06 -6.40 -9.36
N PRO A 60 3.93 -5.60 -10.43
CA PRO A 60 2.64 -5.04 -10.82
C PRO A 60 1.73 -6.17 -11.33
N LEU A 61 0.44 -6.10 -11.00
CA LEU A 61 -0.56 -7.01 -11.52
C LEU A 61 -1.20 -6.47 -12.79
N ASP A 62 -1.56 -7.36 -13.71
CA ASP A 62 -2.18 -7.02 -15.00
C ASP A 62 -3.68 -6.70 -14.86
N ARG A 63 -3.98 -5.68 -14.04
CA ARG A 63 -5.30 -5.10 -13.86
C ARG A 63 -5.18 -3.65 -13.41
N SER A 64 -6.22 -2.88 -13.64
CA SER A 64 -6.26 -1.45 -13.30
C SER A 64 -7.22 -1.19 -12.13
N PHE A 65 -6.90 -0.21 -11.29
CA PHE A 65 -7.81 0.33 -10.27
C PHE A 65 -8.06 1.83 -10.47
N ALA A 66 -7.80 2.35 -11.67
CA ALA A 66 -7.89 3.78 -11.99
C ALA A 66 -9.25 4.41 -11.59
N GLU A 67 -10.36 3.72 -11.85
CA GLU A 67 -11.71 4.17 -11.50
C GLU A 67 -11.92 4.36 -9.99
N ARG A 68 -11.24 3.54 -9.18
CA ARG A 68 -11.35 3.58 -7.70
C ARG A 68 -10.30 4.48 -7.06
N ARG A 69 -9.25 4.87 -7.79
CA ARG A 69 -8.07 5.56 -7.24
C ARG A 69 -8.42 6.81 -6.46
N LEU A 70 -9.31 7.65 -7.00
CA LEU A 70 -9.68 8.90 -6.34
C LEU A 70 -10.49 8.67 -5.04
N ALA A 71 -11.39 7.68 -5.04
CA ALA A 71 -12.14 7.32 -3.84
C ALA A 71 -11.21 6.76 -2.75
N LEU A 72 -10.25 5.93 -3.12
CA LEU A 72 -9.25 5.38 -2.20
C LEU A 72 -8.32 6.47 -1.63
N LEU A 73 -7.92 7.44 -2.43
CA LEU A 73 -7.12 8.57 -1.94
C LEU A 73 -7.89 9.43 -0.93
N ARG A 74 -9.18 9.69 -1.17
CA ARG A 74 -10.03 10.40 -0.19
C ARG A 74 -10.13 9.64 1.13
N GLY A 75 -10.46 8.35 1.07
CA GLY A 75 -10.56 7.54 2.28
C GLY A 75 -9.22 7.39 3.02
N LEU A 76 -8.09 7.40 2.31
CA LEU A 76 -6.76 7.44 2.94
C LEU A 76 -6.56 8.75 3.73
N VAL A 77 -6.92 9.91 3.15
CA VAL A 77 -6.79 11.21 3.83
C VAL A 77 -7.66 11.25 5.08
N GLU A 78 -8.91 10.79 4.98
CA GLU A 78 -9.83 10.68 6.13
C GLU A 78 -9.23 9.81 7.23
N ARG A 79 -8.68 8.64 6.86
CA ARG A 79 -8.06 7.69 7.80
C ARG A 79 -6.82 8.25 8.51
N GLU A 80 -6.01 9.03 7.81
CA GLU A 80 -4.81 9.64 8.41
C GLU A 80 -5.17 10.85 9.29
N ALA A 81 -6.23 11.59 8.98
CA ALA A 81 -6.72 12.68 9.81
C ALA A 81 -7.24 12.19 11.18
N GLU A 82 -7.89 11.03 11.24
CA GLU A 82 -8.34 10.40 12.49
C GLU A 82 -7.19 9.96 13.42
N ARG A 83 -5.97 9.83 12.89
CA ARG A 83 -4.80 9.32 13.61
C ARG A 83 -3.85 10.43 14.11
N ALA A 84 -4.10 11.68 13.73
CA ALA A 84 -3.33 12.86 14.13
C ALA A 84 -3.90 13.48 15.41
#